data_AF-A0A8J6THJ7-F1
#
_entry.id   AF-A0A8J6THJ7-F1
#
_cell.length_a   1.000
_cell.length_b   1.000
_cell.length_c   1.000
_cell.angle_alpha   90.00
_cell.angle_beta   90.00
_cell.angle_gamma   90.00
#
_symmetry.space_group_name_H-M   'P 1'
#
loop_
_entity.id
_entity.type
_entity.pdbx_description
1 polymer ?
#
loop_
_entity_poly.entity_id
_entity_poly.type
_entity_poly.pdbx_seq_one_letter_code
_entity_poly.pdbx_strand_id
1 'polypeptide(L)'
;MAQKAWSREHGAWSKKKDSPLLAPGSPLSSNDDTSALAAPSSPLSSQRDDHIWALKDVSFEVKRGEVVGIIGRNGAGKTTLLKILSRITEPTTGRVELRGRVGSLLEVGTGFHPELTGHENVYMYGAILGMDRWEVTRKFDEIVAFAGVEKFIETPVKRYSTGMYMRLAFAVAAHMEPEILLVDEVLAVGDMAFQKKCLG
;
A
#
# COMPACT_ATOMS: atom_id res chain seq x y z
N MET A 1 19.67 -5.79 -17.88
CA MET A 1 19.84 -4.73 -18.90
C MET A 1 20.45 -3.50 -18.25
N ALA A 2 21.60 -3.06 -18.79
CA ALA A 2 22.34 -1.80 -18.62
C ALA A 2 22.20 -1.01 -17.30
N GLN A 3 23.20 -1.12 -16.41
CA GLN A 3 23.49 -0.10 -15.40
C GLN A 3 23.90 1.21 -16.10
N LYS A 4 23.23 2.33 -15.78
CA LYS A 4 23.65 3.67 -16.20
C LYS A 4 24.26 4.40 -15.00
N ALA A 5 25.57 4.63 -15.04
CA ALA A 5 26.26 5.43 -14.04
C ALA A 5 26.05 6.93 -14.31
N TRP A 6 25.68 7.69 -13.27
CA TRP A 6 25.60 9.15 -13.28
C TRP A 6 26.65 9.73 -12.33
N SER A 7 27.32 10.81 -12.74
CA SER A 7 28.25 11.58 -11.91
C SER A 7 27.76 13.02 -11.82
N ARG A 8 28.00 13.67 -10.68
CA ARG A 8 27.51 15.01 -10.34
C ARG A 8 28.70 15.94 -10.12
N GLU A 9 28.86 16.92 -11.01
CA GLU A 9 29.78 18.05 -10.83
C GLU A 9 29.03 19.37 -11.10
N HIS A 10 29.25 20.35 -10.22
CA HIS A 10 28.74 21.74 -10.33
C HIS A 10 27.22 21.91 -10.50
N GLY A 11 26.42 21.00 -9.92
CA GLY A 11 24.99 21.22 -9.73
C GLY A 11 24.08 20.92 -10.93
N ALA A 12 24.62 20.38 -12.04
CA ALA A 12 23.83 19.92 -13.17
C ALA A 12 24.12 18.44 -13.50
N TRP A 13 23.08 17.67 -13.83
CA TRP A 13 23.22 16.26 -14.22
C TRP A 13 23.59 16.16 -15.70
N SER A 14 24.70 15.48 -16.03
CA SER A 14 25.10 15.22 -17.41
C SER A 14 25.36 13.75 -17.68
N LYS A 15 24.93 13.29 -18.86
CA LYS A 15 25.04 11.89 -19.34
C LYS A 15 26.41 11.71 -20.02
N LYS A 16 27.21 10.72 -19.60
CA LYS A 16 28.42 10.34 -20.35
C LYS A 16 28.04 9.81 -21.73
N LYS A 17 28.73 10.29 -22.76
CA LYS A 17 28.51 9.95 -24.18
C LYS A 17 29.37 8.73 -24.51
N ASP A 18 28.75 7.58 -24.72
CA ASP A 18 29.44 6.38 -25.15
C ASP A 18 29.75 6.46 -26.66
N SER A 19 31.01 6.22 -27.01
CA SER A 19 31.53 6.14 -28.39
C SER A 19 31.22 4.78 -29.04
N PRO A 20 31.01 4.68 -30.38
CA PRO A 20 30.58 3.45 -31.02
C PRO A 20 31.71 2.79 -31.82
N LEU A 21 31.95 1.49 -31.63
CA LEU A 21 32.74 0.60 -32.51
C LEU A 21 32.32 -0.85 -32.16
N LEU A 22 32.13 -1.85 -33.03
CA LEU A 22 32.36 -2.07 -34.46
C LEU A 22 31.61 -3.41 -34.78
N ALA A 23 31.04 -3.56 -35.97
CA ALA A 23 30.84 -4.86 -36.65
C ALA A 23 31.78 -4.83 -37.88
N PRO A 24 32.29 -5.94 -38.47
CA PRO A 24 31.48 -7.02 -39.07
C PRO A 24 32.14 -8.42 -39.18
N GLY A 25 31.45 -9.40 -39.78
CA GLY A 25 32.12 -10.52 -40.48
C GLY A 25 31.40 -11.87 -40.48
N SER A 26 30.73 -12.20 -41.60
CA SER A 26 30.30 -13.56 -42.03
C SER A 26 31.42 -14.24 -42.88
N PRO A 27 31.20 -15.39 -43.55
CA PRO A 27 30.78 -16.76 -43.16
C PRO A 27 31.85 -17.80 -43.61
N LEU A 28 31.60 -19.13 -43.50
CA LEU A 28 32.11 -20.23 -44.39
C LEU A 28 31.69 -21.62 -43.80
N SER A 29 30.83 -22.38 -44.51
CA SER A 29 31.09 -23.66 -45.23
C SER A 29 31.47 -24.85 -44.34
N SER A 30 31.09 -26.12 -44.52
CA SER A 30 30.21 -26.88 -45.43
C SER A 30 30.37 -28.38 -45.03
N ASN A 31 29.41 -29.21 -45.45
CA ASN A 31 29.47 -30.67 -45.63
C ASN A 31 29.06 -31.59 -44.46
N ASP A 32 27.87 -32.16 -44.67
CA ASP A 32 27.57 -33.58 -44.89
C ASP A 32 27.71 -34.64 -43.78
N ASP A 33 26.59 -35.37 -43.68
CA ASP A 33 26.44 -36.82 -43.55
C ASP A 33 25.88 -37.44 -42.25
N THR A 34 24.68 -37.99 -42.44
CA THR A 34 24.16 -39.28 -41.94
C THR A 34 23.64 -39.44 -40.51
N SER A 35 22.31 -39.59 -40.46
CA SER A 35 21.52 -40.56 -39.68
C SER A 35 21.74 -40.70 -38.17
N ALA A 36 20.81 -40.15 -37.38
CA ALA A 36 20.29 -40.80 -36.18
C ALA A 36 18.93 -40.23 -35.78
N LEU A 37 18.06 -41.12 -35.30
CA LEU A 37 16.72 -40.88 -34.77
C LEU A 37 16.68 -39.73 -33.74
N ALA A 38 15.79 -38.76 -33.97
CA ALA A 38 15.21 -37.96 -32.90
C ALA A 38 13.81 -37.51 -33.31
N ALA A 39 12.81 -37.88 -32.53
CA ALA A 39 11.49 -37.28 -32.58
C ALA A 39 11.63 -35.74 -32.54
N PRO A 40 10.73 -34.95 -33.18
CA PRO A 40 10.78 -33.52 -33.02
C PRO A 40 10.56 -33.21 -31.54
N SER A 41 11.65 -32.92 -30.83
CA SER A 41 11.61 -32.25 -29.55
C SER A 41 10.96 -30.90 -29.84
N SER A 42 9.65 -30.86 -29.62
CA SER A 42 8.93 -29.64 -29.31
C SER A 42 9.88 -28.72 -28.53
N PRO A 43 10.19 -27.52 -29.02
CA PRO A 43 10.89 -26.57 -28.18
C PRO A 43 9.96 -26.39 -26.99
N LEU A 44 10.41 -26.89 -25.82
CA LEU A 44 9.82 -26.61 -24.52
C LEU A 44 9.47 -25.13 -24.57
N SER A 45 8.17 -24.87 -24.69
CA SER A 45 7.65 -23.53 -24.64
C SER A 45 8.26 -22.96 -23.36
N SER A 46 9.09 -21.92 -23.51
CA SER A 46 9.45 -21.10 -22.38
C SER A 46 8.13 -20.56 -21.88
N GLN A 47 7.49 -21.26 -20.94
CA GLN A 47 6.52 -20.68 -20.05
C GLN A 47 7.31 -19.56 -19.40
N ARG A 48 7.16 -18.36 -19.96
CA ARG A 48 7.50 -17.16 -19.23
C ARG A 48 6.60 -17.28 -18.01
N ASP A 49 7.22 -17.32 -16.83
CA ASP A 49 6.48 -17.07 -15.60
C ASP A 49 5.73 -15.75 -15.82
N ASP A 50 4.43 -15.82 -16.12
CA ASP A 50 3.56 -14.67 -16.31
C ASP A 50 3.25 -13.98 -14.95
N HIS A 51 4.14 -14.17 -13.98
CA HIS A 51 4.05 -13.61 -12.65
C HIS A 51 4.73 -12.24 -12.63
N ILE A 52 3.91 -11.20 -12.49
CA ILE A 52 4.37 -9.85 -12.25
C ILE A 52 4.64 -9.71 -10.75
N TRP A 53 5.89 -9.44 -10.39
CA TRP A 53 6.28 -9.15 -9.01
C TRP A 53 5.88 -7.72 -8.63
N ALA A 54 4.92 -7.58 -7.72
CA ALA A 54 4.56 -6.28 -7.16
C ALA A 54 5.65 -5.75 -6.20
N LEU A 55 6.32 -6.64 -5.49
CA LEU A 55 7.49 -6.37 -4.64
C LEU A 55 8.50 -7.49 -4.87
N LYS A 56 9.79 -7.15 -4.89
CA LYS A 56 10.87 -8.12 -5.03
C LYS A 56 12.07 -7.68 -4.18
N ASP A 57 12.53 -8.57 -3.32
CA ASP A 57 13.73 -8.41 -2.48
C ASP A 57 13.78 -7.07 -1.71
N VAL A 58 12.66 -6.70 -1.09
CA VAL A 58 12.55 -5.49 -0.26
C VAL A 58 12.96 -5.79 1.18
N SER A 59 13.84 -4.98 1.76
CA SER A 59 14.26 -5.12 3.16
C SER A 59 14.57 -3.75 3.76
N PHE A 60 13.99 -3.48 4.92
CA PHE A 60 14.23 -2.27 5.70
C PHE A 60 13.83 -2.51 7.16
N GLU A 61 14.31 -1.65 8.06
CA GLU A 61 13.93 -1.60 9.46
C GLU A 61 13.47 -0.18 9.77
N VAL A 62 12.41 -0.03 10.57
CA VAL A 62 11.92 1.26 11.07
C VAL A 62 11.89 1.21 12.58
N LYS A 63 12.57 2.15 13.22
CA LYS A 63 12.64 2.25 14.67
C LYS A 63 11.51 3.10 15.22
N ARG A 64 11.22 2.93 16.51
CA ARG A 64 10.20 3.72 17.21
C ARG A 64 10.53 5.22 17.11
N GLY A 65 9.53 6.00 16.70
CA GLY A 65 9.64 7.45 16.53
C GLY A 65 10.18 7.89 15.17
N GLU A 66 10.55 6.96 14.28
CA GLU A 66 10.93 7.30 12.92
C GLU A 66 9.70 7.53 12.04
N VAL A 67 9.81 8.51 11.15
CA VAL A 67 8.83 8.77 10.08
C VAL A 67 9.49 8.40 8.76
N VAL A 68 8.87 7.46 8.03
CA VAL A 68 9.42 6.94 6.77
C VAL A 68 8.45 7.22 5.63
N GLY A 69 8.92 7.91 4.60
CA GLY A 69 8.17 8.15 3.36
C GLY A 69 8.51 7.10 2.29
N ILE A 70 7.49 6.40 1.78
CA ILE A 70 7.63 5.47 0.66
C ILE A 70 7.30 6.22 -0.63
N ILE A 71 8.31 6.47 -1.48
CA ILE A 71 8.15 7.19 -2.74
C ILE A 71 8.45 6.29 -3.94
N GLY A 72 7.70 6.49 -5.02
CA GLY A 72 7.85 5.68 -6.23
C GLY A 72 6.74 5.96 -7.24
N ARG A 73 6.99 5.62 -8.51
CA ARG A 73 6.01 5.78 -9.59
C ARG A 73 4.76 4.94 -9.35
N ASN A 74 3.69 5.22 -10.09
CA ASN A 74 2.52 4.35 -10.12
C ASN A 74 2.93 2.94 -10.57
N GLY A 75 2.41 1.92 -9.88
CA GLY A 75 2.80 0.53 -10.10
C GLY A 75 4.12 0.10 -9.44
N ALA A 76 4.80 0.95 -8.68
CA ALA A 76 6.04 0.58 -7.98
C ALA A 76 5.83 -0.35 -6.76
N GLY A 77 4.59 -0.77 -6.47
CA GLY A 77 4.29 -1.66 -5.35
C GLY A 77 4.01 -0.98 -4.01
N LYS A 78 3.92 0.36 -3.95
CA LYS A 78 3.69 1.12 -2.69
C LYS A 78 2.46 0.61 -1.91
N THR A 79 1.31 0.56 -2.58
CA THR A 79 0.05 0.06 -2.00
C THR A 79 0.17 -1.40 -1.59
N THR A 80 0.88 -2.23 -2.37
CA THR A 80 1.13 -3.63 -2.00
C THR A 80 1.98 -3.75 -0.73
N LEU A 81 3.03 -2.93 -0.60
CA LEU A 81 3.85 -2.88 0.60
C LEU A 81 3.03 -2.45 1.80
N LEU A 82 2.25 -1.37 1.67
CA LEU A 82 1.39 -0.88 2.74
C LEU A 82 0.35 -1.93 3.18
N LYS A 83 -0.26 -2.67 2.23
CA LYS A 83 -1.17 -3.79 2.53
C LYS A 83 -0.52 -4.94 3.26
N ILE A 84 0.74 -5.25 2.95
CA ILE A 84 1.50 -6.27 3.67
C ILE A 84 1.83 -5.79 5.09
N LEU A 85 2.27 -4.54 5.23
CA LEU A 85 2.55 -3.94 6.55
C LEU A 85 1.29 -3.81 7.42
N SER A 86 0.11 -3.59 6.82
CA SER A 86 -1.16 -3.56 7.54
C SER A 86 -1.75 -4.96 7.79
N ARG A 87 -1.05 -6.03 7.40
CA ARG A 87 -1.49 -7.44 7.52
C ARG A 87 -2.78 -7.77 6.75
N ILE A 88 -3.12 -6.97 5.73
CA ILE A 88 -4.24 -7.24 4.83
C ILE A 88 -3.88 -8.38 3.86
N THR A 89 -2.61 -8.48 3.49
CA THR A 89 -2.12 -9.51 2.56
C THR A 89 -0.81 -10.07 3.08
N GLU A 90 -0.68 -11.39 3.09
CA GLU A 90 0.57 -12.04 3.47
C GLU A 90 1.62 -11.91 2.34
N PRO A 91 2.91 -11.77 2.67
CA PRO A 91 3.95 -11.77 1.64
C PRO A 91 4.06 -13.15 1.00
N THR A 92 4.24 -13.21 -0.33
CA THR A 92 4.46 -14.48 -1.04
C THR A 92 5.73 -15.19 -0.56
N THR A 93 6.76 -14.43 -0.21
CA THR A 93 8.02 -14.93 0.37
C THR A 93 8.56 -13.92 1.38
N GLY A 94 9.40 -14.36 2.32
CA GLY A 94 9.98 -13.51 3.36
C GLY A 94 9.07 -13.36 4.58
N ARG A 95 9.32 -12.35 5.41
CA ARG A 95 8.57 -12.10 6.64
C ARG A 95 8.51 -10.62 6.99
N VAL A 96 7.48 -10.26 7.75
CA VAL A 96 7.32 -8.92 8.33
C VAL A 96 7.10 -9.07 9.83
N GLU A 97 7.91 -8.40 10.63
CA GLU A 97 7.80 -8.37 12.09
C GLU A 97 7.40 -6.97 12.54
N LEU A 98 6.27 -6.84 13.25
CA LEU A 98 5.74 -5.57 13.74
C LEU A 98 5.51 -5.67 15.25
N ARG A 99 5.98 -4.68 16.00
CA ARG A 99 5.85 -4.61 17.45
C ARG A 99 4.95 -3.43 17.84
N GLY A 100 3.70 -3.73 18.17
CA GLY A 100 2.66 -2.76 18.51
C GLY A 100 1.41 -2.93 17.65
N ARG A 101 0.34 -2.19 17.98
CA ARG A 101 -0.88 -2.11 17.18
C ARG A 101 -0.62 -1.26 15.95
N VAL A 102 -1.09 -1.76 14.81
CA VAL A 102 -0.97 -1.08 13.52
C VAL A 102 -2.30 -0.38 13.24
N GLY A 103 -2.27 0.94 13.19
CA GLY A 103 -3.36 1.75 12.65
C GLY A 103 -3.11 2.02 11.17
N SER A 104 -4.15 1.94 10.36
CA SER A 104 -4.04 2.18 8.92
C SER A 104 -5.16 3.08 8.43
N LEU A 105 -4.80 4.19 7.79
CA LEU A 105 -5.73 5.07 7.09
C LEU A 105 -5.87 4.71 5.60
N LEU A 106 -5.35 3.54 5.18
CA LEU A 106 -5.49 3.01 3.82
C LEU A 106 -6.94 2.68 3.47
N GLU A 107 -7.76 2.44 4.49
CA GLU A 107 -9.02 1.71 4.40
C GLU A 107 -10.12 2.36 5.27
N VAL A 108 -10.05 3.67 5.47
CA VAL A 108 -11.02 4.40 6.31
C VAL A 108 -12.45 4.12 5.82
N GLY A 109 -13.21 3.40 6.64
CA GLY A 109 -14.61 3.05 6.39
C GLY A 109 -14.81 1.67 5.77
N THR A 110 -13.79 0.89 5.41
CA THR A 110 -13.97 -0.54 5.11
C THR A 110 -14.13 -1.28 6.44
N GLY A 111 -15.37 -1.68 6.76
CA GLY A 111 -15.66 -2.33 8.04
C GLY A 111 -16.87 -1.77 8.77
N PHE A 112 -17.48 -0.68 8.28
CA PHE A 112 -18.83 -0.33 8.71
C PHE A 112 -19.83 -1.33 8.13
N HIS A 113 -20.79 -1.74 8.96
CA HIS A 113 -21.89 -2.58 8.57
C HIS A 113 -23.11 -1.71 8.21
N PRO A 114 -23.62 -1.76 6.97
CA PRO A 114 -24.65 -0.84 6.47
C PRO A 114 -25.94 -0.81 7.29
N GLU A 115 -26.32 -1.95 7.85
CA GLU A 115 -27.57 -2.10 8.63
C GLU A 115 -27.45 -1.64 10.08
N LEU A 116 -26.23 -1.48 10.59
CA LEU A 116 -25.99 -1.05 11.97
C LEU A 116 -26.06 0.49 12.07
N THR A 117 -26.42 0.99 13.25
CA THR A 117 -26.40 2.42 13.54
C THR A 117 -24.97 2.96 13.55
N GLY A 118 -24.81 4.28 13.50
CA GLY A 118 -23.50 4.92 13.70
C GLY A 118 -22.89 4.53 15.05
N HIS A 119 -23.70 4.46 16.10
CA HIS A 119 -23.30 4.00 17.43
C HIS A 119 -22.66 2.61 17.37
N GLU A 120 -23.41 1.62 16.87
CA GLU A 120 -22.95 0.23 16.78
C GLU A 120 -21.70 0.11 15.91
N ASN A 121 -21.63 0.88 14.82
CA ASN A 121 -20.47 0.93 13.95
C ASN A 121 -19.23 1.52 14.65
N VAL A 122 -19.35 2.51 15.53
CA VAL A 122 -18.23 3.03 16.31
C VAL A 122 -17.59 1.93 17.16
N TYR A 123 -18.41 1.10 17.80
CA TYR A 123 -17.92 -0.04 18.59
C TYR A 123 -17.33 -1.15 17.74
N MET A 124 -18.04 -1.58 16.70
CA MET A 124 -17.58 -2.65 15.83
C MET A 124 -16.29 -2.26 15.09
N TYR A 125 -16.26 -1.08 14.50
CA TYR A 125 -15.10 -0.59 13.76
C TYR A 125 -13.93 -0.25 14.68
N GLY A 126 -14.19 0.30 15.87
CA GLY A 126 -13.16 0.46 16.90
C GLY A 126 -12.49 -0.87 17.25
N ALA A 127 -13.28 -1.93 17.43
CA ALA A 127 -12.76 -3.27 17.70
C ALA A 127 -11.95 -3.84 16.51
N ILE A 128 -12.41 -3.64 15.27
CA ILE A 128 -11.66 -4.02 14.06
C ILE A 128 -10.29 -3.32 14.00
N LEU A 129 -10.26 -2.05 14.40
CA LEU A 129 -9.03 -1.27 14.49
C LEU A 129 -8.17 -1.64 15.71
N GLY A 130 -8.62 -2.53 16.60
CA GLY A 130 -7.85 -2.97 17.77
C GLY A 130 -7.99 -2.08 19.00
N MET A 131 -9.08 -1.30 19.08
CA MET A 131 -9.53 -0.66 20.32
C MET A 131 -10.33 -1.66 21.15
N ASP A 132 -10.03 -1.75 22.43
CA ASP A 132 -10.89 -2.47 23.36
C ASP A 132 -12.20 -1.70 23.60
N ARG A 133 -13.24 -2.42 24.02
CA ARG A 133 -14.56 -1.83 24.29
C ARG A 133 -14.49 -0.64 25.25
N TRP A 134 -13.63 -0.69 26.27
CA TRP A 134 -13.46 0.39 27.24
C TRP A 134 -12.83 1.63 26.62
N GLU A 135 -11.88 1.47 25.68
CA GLU A 135 -11.26 2.58 24.94
C GLU A 135 -12.32 3.28 24.10
N VAL A 136 -13.15 2.49 23.40
CA VAL A 136 -14.25 3.04 22.60
C VAL A 136 -15.26 3.78 23.48
N THR A 137 -15.72 3.18 24.58
CA THR A 137 -16.70 3.82 25.47
C THR A 137 -16.17 5.13 26.04
N ARG A 138 -14.90 5.18 26.48
CA ARG A 138 -14.27 6.41 26.98
C ARG A 138 -14.27 7.53 25.93
N LYS A 139 -14.01 7.19 24.67
CA LYS A 139 -13.79 8.14 23.57
C LYS A 139 -15.05 8.40 22.74
N PHE A 140 -16.16 7.73 23.06
CA PHE A 140 -17.34 7.70 22.20
C PHE A 140 -17.88 9.10 21.91
N ASP A 141 -18.11 9.91 22.95
CA ASP A 141 -18.66 11.26 22.78
C ASP A 141 -17.71 12.16 21.98
N GLU A 142 -16.40 12.04 22.21
CA GLU A 142 -15.36 12.77 21.46
C GLU A 142 -15.35 12.37 19.98
N ILE A 143 -15.43 11.07 19.68
CA ILE A 143 -15.53 10.53 18.32
C ILE A 143 -16.77 11.10 17.61
N VAL A 144 -17.93 11.04 18.26
CA VAL A 144 -19.20 11.49 17.67
C VAL A 144 -19.19 13.01 17.44
N ALA A 145 -18.65 13.77 18.39
CA ALA A 145 -18.50 15.23 18.27
C ALA A 145 -17.49 15.63 17.19
N PHE A 146 -16.36 14.91 17.10
CA PHE A 146 -15.37 15.13 16.06
C PHE A 146 -15.95 14.88 14.67
N ALA A 147 -16.69 13.78 14.53
CA ALA A 147 -17.41 13.40 13.33
C ALA A 147 -18.53 14.40 12.97
N GLY A 148 -19.16 15.05 13.96
CA GLY A 148 -20.29 15.96 13.77
C GLY A 148 -21.54 15.26 13.22
N VAL A 149 -21.88 14.11 13.82
CA VAL A 149 -23.04 13.26 13.46
C VAL A 149 -23.95 12.95 14.66
N GLU A 150 -23.88 13.73 15.73
CA GLU A 150 -24.58 13.56 17.01
C GLU A 150 -26.08 13.26 16.81
N LYS A 151 -26.74 14.05 15.94
CA LYS A 151 -28.18 13.92 15.65
C LYS A 151 -28.54 12.64 14.87
N PHE A 152 -27.56 11.98 14.27
CA PHE A 152 -27.75 10.84 13.37
C PHE A 152 -27.08 9.57 13.90
N ILE A 153 -26.50 9.59 15.10
CA ILE A 153 -25.70 8.47 15.62
C ILE A 153 -26.51 7.18 15.74
N GLU A 154 -27.80 7.28 16.07
CA GLU A 154 -28.74 6.15 16.14
C GLU A 154 -29.40 5.81 14.79
N THR A 155 -28.99 6.46 13.70
CA THR A 155 -29.47 6.15 12.35
C THR A 155 -28.58 5.10 11.69
N PRO A 156 -29.13 4.08 11.00
CA PRO A 156 -28.34 3.13 10.22
C PRO A 156 -27.41 3.81 9.21
N VAL A 157 -26.15 3.39 9.15
CA VAL A 157 -25.12 4.08 8.34
C VAL A 157 -25.41 4.02 6.84
N LYS A 158 -26.21 3.06 6.35
CA LYS A 158 -26.69 3.06 4.96
C LYS A 158 -27.52 4.30 4.57
N ARG A 159 -28.02 5.06 5.55
CA ARG A 159 -28.77 6.31 5.34
C ARG A 159 -27.89 7.55 5.49
N TYR A 160 -26.60 7.39 5.80
CA TYR A 160 -25.67 8.50 5.90
C TYR A 160 -25.35 9.03 4.50
N SER A 161 -25.11 10.33 4.40
CA SER A 161 -24.41 10.85 3.23
C SER A 161 -22.98 10.31 3.22
N THR A 162 -22.36 10.25 2.04
CA THR A 162 -20.94 9.86 1.90
C THR A 162 -20.04 10.65 2.85
N GLY A 163 -20.31 11.96 3.04
CA GLY A 163 -19.55 12.80 3.95
C GLY A 163 -19.74 12.44 5.43
N MET A 164 -20.96 12.09 5.86
CA MET A 164 -21.20 11.62 7.24
C MET A 164 -20.50 10.28 7.50
N TYR A 165 -20.61 9.36 6.55
CA TYR A 165 -19.96 8.05 6.62
C TYR A 165 -18.45 8.19 6.80
N MET A 166 -17.82 8.96 5.90
CA MET A 166 -16.37 9.17 5.91
C MET A 166 -15.91 9.91 7.17
N ARG A 167 -16.66 10.94 7.62
CA ARG A 167 -16.32 11.67 8.84
C ARG A 167 -16.37 10.76 10.08
N LEU A 168 -17.37 9.90 10.21
CA LEU A 168 -17.47 8.99 11.35
C LEU A 168 -16.37 7.92 11.32
N ALA A 169 -16.14 7.29 10.17
CA ALA A 169 -15.06 6.31 10.01
C ALA A 169 -13.69 6.92 10.32
N PHE A 170 -13.43 8.13 9.83
CA PHE A 170 -12.20 8.84 10.13
C PHE A 170 -12.11 9.22 11.60
N ALA A 171 -13.20 9.69 12.21
CA ALA A 171 -13.22 10.05 13.63
C ALA A 171 -12.83 8.87 14.52
N VAL A 172 -13.37 7.68 14.27
CA VAL A 172 -12.97 6.47 15.00
C VAL A 172 -11.48 6.19 14.81
N ALA A 173 -10.99 6.22 13.57
CA ALA A 173 -9.59 5.95 13.26
C ALA A 173 -8.61 6.98 13.87
N ALA A 174 -9.00 8.26 13.93
CA ALA A 174 -8.19 9.33 14.51
C ALA A 174 -8.12 9.26 16.04
N HIS A 175 -9.13 8.66 16.69
CA HIS A 175 -9.16 8.44 18.14
C HIS A 175 -8.55 7.09 18.54
N MET A 176 -8.16 6.26 17.57
CA MET A 176 -7.27 5.13 17.81
C MET A 176 -5.89 5.67 18.22
N GLU A 177 -5.24 5.00 19.17
CA GLU A 177 -3.85 5.29 19.57
C GLU A 177 -2.94 4.15 19.11
N PRO A 178 -2.58 4.08 17.80
CA PRO A 178 -1.67 3.07 17.28
C PRO A 178 -0.21 3.38 17.63
N GLU A 179 0.58 2.34 17.83
CA GLU A 179 2.04 2.46 17.92
C GLU A 179 2.69 2.59 16.54
N ILE A 180 2.04 2.08 15.49
CA ILE A 180 2.48 2.15 14.10
C ILE A 180 1.33 2.68 13.25
N LEU A 181 1.49 3.88 12.65
CA LEU A 181 0.49 4.49 11.78
C LEU A 181 0.92 4.42 10.31
N LEU A 182 0.09 3.78 9.48
CA LEU A 182 0.26 3.71 8.03
C LEU A 182 -0.70 4.69 7.34
N VAL A 183 -0.15 5.51 6.44
CA VAL A 183 -0.88 6.56 5.73
C VAL A 183 -0.68 6.39 4.23
N ASP A 184 -1.76 6.46 3.45
CA ASP A 184 -1.68 6.55 1.98
C ASP A 184 -1.92 7.98 1.48
N GLU A 185 -1.59 8.20 0.21
CA GLU A 185 -1.83 9.43 -0.56
C GLU A 185 -3.31 9.92 -0.52
N VAL A 186 -4.24 9.06 -0.07
CA VAL A 186 -5.70 9.29 -0.03
C VAL A 186 -6.15 10.09 1.21
N LEU A 187 -5.26 10.75 1.97
CA LEU A 187 -5.68 11.63 3.07
C LEU A 187 -6.54 12.86 2.65
N ALA A 188 -6.95 12.97 1.39
CA ALA A 188 -7.98 13.90 0.94
C ALA A 188 -9.42 13.46 1.31
N VAL A 189 -9.64 12.85 2.48
CA VAL A 189 -10.98 12.48 2.96
C VAL A 189 -11.56 13.62 3.79
N GLY A 190 -12.68 14.19 3.33
CA GLY A 190 -13.42 15.24 4.05
C GLY A 190 -13.31 16.62 3.41
N ASP A 191 -14.23 17.50 3.80
CA ASP A 191 -14.18 18.91 3.42
C ASP A 191 -12.99 19.64 4.09
N MET A 192 -12.67 20.85 3.61
CA MET A 192 -11.56 21.65 4.15
C MET A 192 -11.70 21.94 5.65
N ALA A 193 -12.92 21.96 6.20
CA ALA A 193 -13.13 22.21 7.62
C ALA A 193 -12.75 20.97 8.44
N PHE A 194 -13.04 19.77 7.94
CA PHE A 194 -12.66 18.50 8.54
C PHE A 194 -11.16 18.26 8.48
N GLN A 195 -10.52 18.53 7.33
CA GLN A 195 -9.06 18.41 7.20
C GLN A 195 -8.30 19.31 8.19
N LYS A 196 -8.79 20.51 8.48
CA LYS A 196 -8.21 21.40 9.49
C LYS A 196 -8.31 20.82 10.90
N LYS A 197 -9.38 20.11 11.24
CA LYS A 197 -9.51 19.41 12.54
C LYS A 197 -8.50 18.28 12.68
N CYS A 198 -8.07 17.67 11.58
CA CYS A 198 -7.09 16.58 11.59
C CYS A 198 -5.63 17.05 11.74
N LEU A 199 -5.35 18.34 11.49
CA LEU A 199 -4.01 18.94 11.51
C LEU A 199 -3.77 19.85 12.73
N GLY A 200 -4.77 19.97 13.62
CA GLY A 200 -4.76 20.84 14.79
C GLY A 200 -4.43 20.09 16.07
#